data_AF-W6UU92-F1
#
_entry.id   AF-W6UU92-F1
#
_cell.length_a   1.000
_cell.length_b   1.000
_cell.length_c   1.000
_cell.angle_alpha   90.00
_cell.angle_beta   90.00
_cell.angle_gamma   90.00
#
_symmetry.space_group_name_H-M   'P 1'
#
loop_
_entity.id
_entity.type
_entity.pdbx_description
1 polymer ?
#
loop_
_entity_poly.entity_id
_entity_poly.type
_entity_poly.pdbx_seq_one_letter_code
_entity_poly.pdbx_strand_id
1 'polypeptide(L)'
;MDPNELEFVAESELVTIVPRFRMESVDLMEVRIGPFYPNIPADVPFWTALYLRQQQKCRVVPPNWLSVARLSEFKEAEELNTGCTTPPHPHYAELATLLLQHAVEDIPNHEQIRTLVKDLWDARVGKFVASANSFVLSSASTARVSQLTPLELATARNLLTNCLDQLAVLRAARQRIAGVSDLSQSRIKPWMTHAIFEREGILVDCPIPDPCEDSVILKRFDRHIPRTLSTYFSPSQMDKTCEFLVQGISAPFDRVTFDSVYHKTLRAESWHTSDVQTGVLDLLSTLRENNIPMAVVSHYTSADALVHVTKYSNLMEYFEAKIFRDDPEASLLKGDLTPLSRSPVLVACERFVEPAVPGRNVIAFAKSEAFATDALRAGLFVAWLADPKSHACNLSFPERLRVVFVSKIEDFHSIVRGSPSLIK
;
A
#
# COMPACT_ATOMS: atom_id res chain seq x y z
N MET A 1 -12.74 -0.58 -8.13
CA MET A 1 -14.12 -0.86 -7.72
C MET A 1 -14.65 -1.88 -8.69
N ASP A 2 -15.04 -3.02 -8.14
CA ASP A 2 -15.68 -4.10 -8.88
C ASP A 2 -17.11 -3.64 -9.29
N PRO A 3 -17.62 -3.97 -10.49
CA PRO A 3 -19.03 -3.80 -10.83
C PRO A 3 -20.02 -4.16 -9.71
N ASN A 4 -19.76 -5.23 -8.96
CA ASN A 4 -20.62 -5.65 -7.84
C ASN A 4 -20.66 -4.62 -6.69
N GLU A 5 -19.55 -3.95 -6.41
CA GLU A 5 -19.49 -2.91 -5.39
C GLU A 5 -20.30 -1.68 -5.81
N LEU A 6 -20.29 -1.35 -7.10
CA LEU A 6 -21.04 -0.23 -7.64
C LEU A 6 -22.54 -0.50 -7.69
N GLU A 7 -22.92 -1.74 -8.00
CA GLU A 7 -24.29 -2.22 -7.88
C GLU A 7 -24.80 -2.08 -6.43
N PHE A 8 -24.02 -2.54 -5.45
CA PHE A 8 -24.34 -2.39 -4.03
C PHE A 8 -24.50 -0.93 -3.61
N VAL A 9 -23.67 -0.02 -4.13
CA VAL A 9 -23.82 1.42 -3.87
C VAL A 9 -25.10 1.96 -4.49
N ALA A 10 -25.42 1.57 -5.73
CA ALA A 10 -26.63 1.99 -6.43
C ALA A 10 -27.91 1.49 -5.74
N GLU A 11 -27.86 0.38 -5.00
CA GLU A 11 -29.00 -0.16 -4.25
C GLU A 11 -29.49 0.74 -3.10
N SER A 12 -28.68 1.71 -2.69
CA SER A 12 -29.05 2.70 -1.66
C SER A 12 -29.94 3.82 -2.20
N GLU A 13 -30.08 3.94 -3.53
CA GLU A 13 -30.92 4.95 -4.16
C GLU A 13 -32.40 4.77 -3.82
N LEU A 14 -33.14 5.87 -3.71
CA LEU A 14 -34.57 5.82 -3.41
C LEU A 14 -35.37 5.61 -4.70
N VAL A 15 -36.31 4.66 -4.65
CA VAL A 15 -37.27 4.43 -5.72
C VAL A 15 -38.69 4.36 -5.16
N THR A 16 -39.65 4.73 -6.00
CA THR A 16 -41.07 4.68 -5.66
C THR A 16 -41.64 3.29 -5.94
N ILE A 17 -42.32 2.72 -4.94
CA ILE A 17 -43.09 1.48 -5.08
C ILE A 17 -44.57 1.73 -4.77
N VAL A 18 -45.43 0.88 -5.30
CA VAL A 18 -46.84 0.79 -4.93
C VAL A 18 -47.05 -0.55 -4.22
N PRO A 19 -47.12 -0.57 -2.88
CA PRO A 19 -47.29 -1.79 -2.09
C PRO A 19 -48.72 -2.32 -2.19
N ARG A 20 -48.86 -3.64 -2.02
CA ARG A 20 -50.14 -4.38 -2.00
C ARG A 20 -50.52 -4.83 -0.59
N PHE A 21 -49.78 -4.40 0.42
CA PHE A 21 -49.93 -4.78 1.82
C PHE A 21 -49.95 -3.55 2.72
N ARG A 22 -50.42 -3.76 3.96
CA ARG A 22 -50.37 -2.75 5.03
C ARG A 22 -49.27 -3.13 6.01
N MET A 23 -48.43 -2.18 6.39
CA MET A 23 -47.40 -2.35 7.42
C MET A 23 -47.04 -0.99 8.03
N GLU A 24 -46.77 -0.95 9.33
CA GLU A 24 -46.29 0.26 9.99
C GLU A 24 -44.84 0.58 9.59
N SER A 25 -44.38 1.78 9.91
CA SER A 25 -42.99 2.16 9.64
C SER A 25 -42.01 1.35 10.48
N VAL A 26 -40.90 0.95 9.86
CA VAL A 26 -39.79 0.26 10.51
C VAL A 26 -38.56 1.17 10.48
N ASP A 27 -37.96 1.38 11.65
CA ASP A 27 -36.69 2.09 11.80
C ASP A 27 -35.52 1.12 11.60
N LEU A 28 -34.74 1.33 10.53
CA LEU A 28 -33.44 0.68 10.33
C LEU A 28 -32.32 1.60 10.82
N MET A 29 -31.09 1.09 10.87
CA MET A 29 -29.94 1.85 11.38
C MET A 29 -29.71 3.18 10.66
N GLU A 30 -29.95 3.23 9.35
CA GLU A 30 -29.67 4.40 8.51
C GLU A 30 -30.93 5.05 7.91
N VAL A 31 -32.06 4.32 7.86
CA VAL A 31 -33.26 4.78 7.15
C VAL A 31 -34.55 4.26 7.80
N ARG A 32 -35.59 5.10 7.82
CA ARG A 32 -36.96 4.70 8.18
C ARG A 32 -37.70 4.27 6.92
N ILE A 33 -38.26 3.08 6.92
CA ILE A 33 -39.01 2.52 5.78
C ILE A 33 -40.49 2.42 6.14
N GLY A 34 -41.37 2.86 5.24
CA GLY A 34 -42.82 2.89 5.47
C GLY A 34 -43.27 4.13 6.26
N PRO A 35 -44.54 4.19 6.71
CA PRO A 35 -45.54 3.12 6.68
C PRO A 35 -46.03 2.79 5.26
N PHE A 36 -46.43 1.54 5.05
CA PHE A 36 -46.98 1.06 3.78
C PHE A 36 -48.49 0.91 3.85
N TYR A 37 -49.17 1.46 2.84
CA TYR A 37 -50.60 1.32 2.65
C TYR A 37 -50.89 0.77 1.25
N PRO A 38 -51.80 -0.21 1.10
CA PRO A 38 -52.12 -0.78 -0.20
C PRO A 38 -52.49 0.30 -1.22
N ASN A 39 -51.87 0.24 -2.40
CA ASN A 39 -52.09 1.15 -3.53
C ASN A 39 -51.69 2.63 -3.30
N ILE A 40 -50.96 2.93 -2.23
CA ILE A 40 -50.42 4.28 -1.98
C ILE A 40 -48.91 4.27 -2.28
N PRO A 41 -48.42 5.10 -3.22
CA PRO A 41 -46.99 5.18 -3.51
C PRO A 41 -46.14 5.50 -2.27
N ALA A 42 -45.00 4.82 -2.14
CA ALA A 42 -44.04 5.04 -1.06
C ALA A 42 -42.61 4.94 -1.61
N ASP A 43 -41.74 5.84 -1.17
CA ASP A 43 -40.32 5.82 -1.52
C ASP A 43 -39.55 4.93 -0.56
N VAL A 44 -38.74 4.03 -1.11
CA VAL A 44 -37.93 3.08 -0.36
C VAL A 44 -36.56 2.94 -1.00
N PRO A 45 -35.53 2.53 -0.24
CA PRO A 45 -34.26 2.14 -0.84
C PRO A 45 -34.46 1.04 -1.89
N PHE A 46 -33.64 1.07 -2.93
CA PHE A 46 -33.80 0.20 -4.08
C PHE A 46 -33.68 -1.29 -3.72
N TRP A 47 -32.76 -1.66 -2.83
CA TRP A 47 -32.69 -3.04 -2.29
C TRP A 47 -34.01 -3.50 -1.65
N THR A 48 -34.72 -2.59 -0.95
CA THR A 48 -36.02 -2.90 -0.34
C THR A 48 -37.09 -3.09 -1.42
N ALA A 49 -37.09 -2.23 -2.44
CA ALA A 49 -38.02 -2.36 -3.56
C ALA A 49 -37.86 -3.70 -4.28
N LEU A 50 -36.62 -4.11 -4.56
CA LEU A 50 -36.32 -5.40 -5.19
C LEU A 50 -36.76 -6.57 -4.31
N TYR A 51 -36.43 -6.53 -3.02
CA TYR A 51 -36.84 -7.56 -2.06
C TYR A 51 -38.37 -7.73 -2.01
N LEU A 52 -39.11 -6.63 -1.86
CA LEU A 52 -40.57 -6.65 -1.82
C LEU A 52 -41.19 -7.09 -3.15
N ARG A 53 -40.56 -6.75 -4.29
CA ARG A 53 -41.03 -7.14 -5.61
C ARG A 53 -40.85 -8.63 -5.89
N GLN A 54 -39.73 -9.23 -5.46
CA GLN A 54 -39.50 -10.68 -5.55
C GLN A 54 -40.55 -11.47 -4.75
N GLN A 55 -41.04 -10.90 -3.65
CA GLN A 55 -42.14 -11.46 -2.85
C GLN A 55 -43.55 -11.13 -3.42
N GLN A 56 -43.63 -10.49 -4.59
CA GLN A 56 -44.87 -10.06 -5.24
C GLN A 56 -45.75 -9.11 -4.38
N LYS A 57 -45.15 -8.45 -3.39
CA LYS A 57 -45.83 -7.58 -2.42
C LYS A 57 -45.97 -6.13 -2.88
N CYS A 58 -45.28 -5.73 -3.93
CA CYS A 58 -45.41 -4.39 -4.51
C CYS A 58 -45.27 -4.43 -6.03
N ARG A 59 -45.63 -3.32 -6.67
CA ARG A 59 -45.23 -2.97 -8.02
C ARG A 59 -44.18 -1.86 -7.92
N VAL A 60 -43.09 -1.97 -8.68
CA VAL A 60 -42.10 -0.88 -8.76
C VAL A 60 -42.57 0.14 -9.79
N VAL A 61 -42.48 1.43 -9.48
CA VAL A 61 -42.78 2.49 -10.46
C VAL A 61 -41.47 2.80 -11.20
N PRO A 62 -41.41 2.63 -12.54
CA PRO A 62 -40.19 2.93 -13.28
C PRO A 62 -39.84 4.42 -13.14
N PRO A 63 -38.56 4.77 -12.90
CA PRO A 63 -38.13 6.16 -12.85
C PRO A 63 -38.48 6.91 -14.15
N ASN A 64 -38.74 8.22 -14.06
CA ASN A 64 -39.17 9.03 -15.22
C ASN A 64 -38.19 8.99 -16.41
N TRP A 65 -36.88 8.85 -16.12
CA TRP A 65 -35.85 8.74 -17.14
C TRP A 65 -35.85 7.36 -17.84
N LEU A 66 -36.38 6.32 -17.20
CA LEU A 66 -36.45 4.95 -17.74
C LEU A 66 -37.71 4.78 -18.60
N SER A 67 -37.81 5.58 -19.65
CA SER A 67 -38.86 5.50 -20.66
C SER A 67 -38.26 5.57 -22.05
N VAL A 68 -38.93 4.97 -23.03
CA VAL A 68 -38.46 4.96 -24.43
C VAL A 68 -38.23 6.39 -24.94
N ALA A 69 -39.18 7.31 -24.70
CA ALA A 69 -39.05 8.70 -25.12
C ALA A 69 -37.81 9.38 -24.52
N ARG A 70 -37.61 9.29 -23.20
CA ARG A 70 -36.47 9.94 -22.53
C ARG A 70 -35.14 9.31 -22.89
N LEU A 71 -35.06 7.98 -22.94
CA LEU A 71 -33.81 7.31 -23.32
C LEU A 71 -33.41 7.60 -24.77
N SER A 72 -34.38 7.74 -25.68
CA SER A 72 -34.11 8.21 -27.05
C SER A 72 -33.57 9.65 -27.05
N GLU A 73 -34.16 10.56 -26.27
CA GLU A 73 -33.64 11.94 -26.12
C GLU A 73 -32.18 11.94 -25.62
N PHE A 74 -31.87 11.14 -24.60
CA PHE A 74 -30.49 11.02 -24.08
C PHE A 74 -29.53 10.44 -25.12
N LYS A 75 -29.97 9.42 -25.87
CA LYS A 75 -29.16 8.81 -26.93
C LYS A 75 -28.89 9.78 -28.08
N GLU A 76 -29.91 10.49 -28.56
CA GLU A 76 -29.76 11.50 -29.62
C GLU A 76 -28.86 12.65 -29.17
N ALA A 77 -29.03 13.14 -27.94
CA ALA A 77 -28.14 14.14 -27.36
C ALA A 77 -26.71 13.63 -27.28
N GLU A 78 -26.51 12.37 -26.88
CA GLU A 78 -25.20 11.74 -26.86
C GLU A 78 -24.61 11.68 -28.28
N GLU A 79 -25.33 11.22 -29.29
CA GLU A 79 -24.80 11.13 -30.66
C GLU A 79 -24.42 12.49 -31.27
N LEU A 80 -25.14 13.57 -30.94
CA LEU A 80 -24.90 14.92 -31.45
C LEU A 80 -23.66 15.59 -30.83
N ASN A 81 -23.27 15.20 -29.62
CA ASN A 81 -22.18 15.83 -28.88
C ASN A 81 -20.86 15.08 -29.06
N THR A 82 -19.74 15.80 -29.14
CA THR A 82 -18.40 15.19 -29.24
C THR A 82 -17.93 14.60 -27.92
N GLY A 83 -18.29 15.21 -26.78
CA GLY A 83 -18.01 14.71 -25.44
C GLY A 83 -19.21 13.98 -24.82
N CYS A 84 -19.01 13.40 -23.64
CA CYS A 84 -20.10 12.76 -22.88
C CYS A 84 -21.10 13.81 -22.37
N THR A 85 -22.39 13.56 -22.58
CA THR A 85 -23.46 14.43 -22.10
C THR A 85 -23.89 14.08 -20.68
N THR A 86 -24.81 14.85 -20.08
CA THR A 86 -25.34 14.52 -18.76
C THR A 86 -26.06 13.17 -18.78
N PRO A 87 -25.65 12.20 -17.94
CA PRO A 87 -26.32 10.90 -17.91
C PRO A 87 -27.75 11.03 -17.36
N PRO A 88 -28.65 10.08 -17.67
CA PRO A 88 -30.02 10.08 -17.16
C PRO A 88 -30.08 10.06 -15.62
N HIS A 89 -29.15 9.33 -15.01
CA HIS A 89 -28.95 9.20 -13.56
C HIS A 89 -27.49 8.80 -13.30
N PRO A 90 -26.86 9.17 -12.16
CA PRO A 90 -25.51 8.72 -11.82
C PRO A 90 -25.30 7.21 -11.84
N HIS A 91 -26.36 6.45 -11.54
CA HIS A 91 -26.39 4.97 -11.49
C HIS A 91 -27.39 4.36 -12.49
N TYR A 92 -27.61 5.00 -13.65
CA TYR A 92 -28.68 4.58 -14.56
C TYR A 92 -28.51 3.15 -15.09
N ALA A 93 -27.27 2.70 -15.29
CA ALA A 93 -26.98 1.39 -15.86
C ALA A 93 -27.25 0.26 -14.85
N GLU A 94 -26.81 0.45 -13.60
CA GLU A 94 -27.04 -0.45 -12.48
C GLU A 94 -28.55 -0.58 -12.20
N LEU A 95 -29.23 0.56 -12.02
CA LEU A 95 -30.66 0.59 -11.74
C LEU A 95 -31.49 -0.01 -12.87
N ALA A 96 -31.17 0.32 -14.14
CA ALA A 96 -31.88 -0.24 -15.28
C ALA A 96 -31.68 -1.76 -15.39
N THR A 97 -30.46 -2.25 -15.16
CA THR A 97 -30.14 -3.69 -15.23
C THR A 97 -30.94 -4.47 -14.19
N LEU A 98 -30.91 -4.02 -12.93
CA LEU A 98 -31.62 -4.67 -11.83
C LEU A 98 -33.15 -4.61 -12.00
N LEU A 99 -33.69 -3.47 -12.45
CA LEU A 99 -35.11 -3.33 -12.78
C LEU A 99 -35.54 -4.26 -13.92
N LEU A 100 -34.75 -4.34 -15.00
CA LEU A 100 -35.00 -5.23 -16.14
C LEU A 100 -34.70 -6.70 -15.84
N GLN A 101 -34.15 -7.02 -14.68
CA GLN A 101 -33.95 -8.40 -14.22
C GLN A 101 -35.08 -8.85 -13.29
N HIS A 102 -35.54 -7.99 -12.39
CA HIS A 102 -36.46 -8.37 -11.31
C HIS A 102 -37.87 -7.77 -11.41
N ALA A 103 -38.07 -6.72 -12.22
CA ALA A 103 -39.31 -5.97 -12.31
C ALA A 103 -39.76 -5.72 -13.77
N VAL A 104 -39.42 -6.61 -14.69
CA VAL A 104 -39.72 -6.51 -16.14
C VAL A 104 -41.21 -6.24 -16.41
N GLU A 105 -42.09 -6.93 -15.69
CA GLU A 105 -43.55 -6.80 -15.85
C GLU A 105 -44.08 -5.40 -15.48
N ASP A 106 -43.34 -4.66 -14.66
CA ASP A 106 -43.75 -3.34 -14.20
C ASP A 106 -43.33 -2.24 -15.20
N ILE A 107 -42.48 -2.59 -16.18
CA ILE A 107 -41.82 -1.69 -17.13
C ILE A 107 -42.43 -1.87 -18.53
N PRO A 108 -43.09 -0.84 -19.09
CA PRO A 108 -43.59 -0.91 -20.46
C PRO A 108 -42.45 -0.90 -21.48
N ASN A 109 -42.59 -1.65 -22.58
CA ASN A 109 -41.61 -1.71 -23.68
C ASN A 109 -40.19 -2.11 -23.21
N HIS A 110 -40.08 -3.01 -22.23
CA HIS A 110 -38.82 -3.41 -21.59
C HIS A 110 -37.71 -3.86 -22.56
N GLU A 111 -38.03 -4.55 -23.66
CA GLU A 111 -37.03 -4.94 -24.67
C GLU A 111 -36.41 -3.74 -25.40
N GLN A 112 -37.24 -2.75 -25.72
CA GLN A 112 -36.77 -1.52 -26.35
C GLN A 112 -35.93 -0.70 -25.37
N ILE A 113 -36.36 -0.60 -24.12
CA ILE A 113 -35.61 0.07 -23.05
C ILE A 113 -34.25 -0.61 -22.83
N ARG A 114 -34.20 -1.95 -22.80
CA ARG A 114 -32.96 -2.72 -22.67
C ARG A 114 -31.97 -2.38 -23.79
N THR A 115 -32.45 -2.34 -25.03
CA THR A 115 -31.64 -1.95 -26.19
C THR A 115 -31.15 -0.51 -26.06
N LEU A 116 -32.03 0.44 -25.73
CA LEU A 116 -31.67 1.86 -25.61
C LEU A 116 -30.66 2.13 -24.48
N VAL A 117 -30.81 1.49 -23.33
CA VAL A 117 -29.84 1.60 -22.21
C VAL A 117 -28.48 1.08 -22.63
N LYS A 118 -28.43 -0.06 -23.34
CA LYS A 118 -27.19 -0.63 -23.86
C LYS A 118 -26.54 0.27 -24.90
N ASP A 119 -27.31 0.74 -25.89
CA ASP A 119 -26.80 1.64 -26.93
C ASP A 119 -26.23 2.94 -26.34
N LEU A 120 -26.94 3.53 -25.37
CA LEU A 120 -26.49 4.73 -24.67
C LEU A 120 -25.20 4.47 -23.89
N TRP A 121 -25.12 3.35 -23.17
CA TRP A 121 -23.91 2.91 -22.48
C TRP A 121 -22.72 2.73 -23.43
N ASP A 122 -22.90 1.99 -24.51
CA ASP A 122 -21.86 1.71 -25.50
C ASP A 122 -21.36 3.01 -26.17
N ALA A 123 -22.27 3.94 -26.50
CA ALA A 123 -21.91 5.24 -27.05
C ALA A 123 -21.05 6.07 -26.06
N ARG A 124 -21.45 6.10 -24.79
CA ARG A 124 -20.77 6.88 -23.74
C ARG A 124 -19.41 6.31 -23.38
N VAL A 125 -19.32 4.99 -23.18
CA VAL A 125 -18.05 4.30 -22.94
C VAL A 125 -17.14 4.42 -24.16
N GLY A 126 -17.68 4.30 -25.38
CA GLY A 126 -16.92 4.50 -26.61
C GLY A 126 -16.24 5.87 -26.69
N LYS A 127 -16.97 6.95 -26.34
CA LYS A 127 -16.41 8.30 -26.25
C LYS A 127 -15.37 8.45 -25.17
N PHE A 128 -15.61 7.88 -23.98
CA PHE A 128 -14.65 7.89 -22.89
C PHE A 128 -13.34 7.23 -23.32
N VAL A 129 -13.40 6.05 -23.93
CA VAL A 129 -12.22 5.33 -24.43
C VAL A 129 -11.51 6.12 -25.53
N ALA A 130 -12.25 6.72 -26.47
CA ALA A 130 -11.66 7.57 -27.51
C ALA A 130 -10.95 8.80 -26.92
N SER A 131 -11.54 9.45 -25.92
CA SER A 131 -10.95 10.56 -25.18
C SER A 131 -9.67 10.14 -24.45
N ALA A 132 -9.70 9.00 -23.77
CA ALA A 132 -8.54 8.44 -23.08
C ALA A 132 -7.39 8.11 -24.04
N ASN A 133 -7.69 7.53 -25.20
CA ASN A 133 -6.71 7.25 -26.25
C ASN A 133 -6.08 8.53 -26.80
N SER A 134 -6.90 9.55 -27.10
CA SER A 134 -6.41 10.86 -27.54
C SER A 134 -5.51 11.49 -26.48
N PHE A 135 -5.88 11.41 -25.20
CA PHE A 135 -5.10 11.92 -24.09
C PHE A 135 -3.70 11.28 -24.01
N VAL A 136 -3.64 9.94 -24.06
CA VAL A 136 -2.37 9.18 -24.03
C VAL A 136 -1.43 9.63 -25.16
N LEU A 137 -1.97 9.84 -26.36
CA LEU A 137 -1.22 10.30 -27.53
C LEU A 137 -0.80 11.78 -27.45
N SER A 138 -1.61 12.64 -26.83
CA SER A 138 -1.45 14.10 -26.85
C SER A 138 -0.31 14.67 -25.99
N SER A 139 0.50 13.84 -25.31
CA SER A 139 1.52 14.29 -24.34
C SER A 139 1.01 15.18 -23.20
N ALA A 140 -0.32 15.36 -23.08
CA ALA A 140 -0.93 16.15 -22.02
C ALA A 140 -0.68 15.54 -20.64
N SER A 141 -0.65 16.40 -19.62
CA SER A 141 -0.48 16.04 -18.21
C SER A 141 -1.80 16.00 -17.44
N THR A 142 -2.84 16.67 -17.94
CA THR A 142 -4.14 16.80 -17.28
C THR A 142 -5.26 16.56 -18.28
N ALA A 143 -6.25 15.76 -17.89
CA ALA A 143 -7.50 15.57 -18.61
C ALA A 143 -8.67 16.03 -17.74
N ARG A 144 -9.63 16.74 -18.34
CA ARG A 144 -10.90 17.01 -17.68
C ARG A 144 -11.84 15.85 -17.97
N VAL A 145 -12.26 15.16 -16.92
CA VAL A 145 -13.26 14.11 -17.00
C VAL A 145 -14.55 14.67 -16.41
N SER A 146 -15.57 14.83 -17.24
CA SER A 146 -16.87 15.37 -16.83
C SER A 146 -17.99 14.52 -17.37
N GLN A 147 -19.11 14.51 -16.65
CA GLN A 147 -20.35 13.88 -17.10
C GLN A 147 -20.23 12.36 -17.33
N LEU A 148 -19.33 11.66 -16.62
CA LEU A 148 -19.26 10.20 -16.61
C LEU A 148 -19.86 9.61 -15.34
N THR A 149 -20.45 8.43 -15.44
CA THR A 149 -20.94 7.67 -14.29
C THR A 149 -19.82 6.88 -13.61
N PRO A 150 -19.97 6.48 -12.32
CA PRO A 150 -18.99 5.64 -11.63
C PRO A 150 -18.72 4.31 -12.35
N LEU A 151 -19.76 3.67 -12.90
CA LEU A 151 -19.62 2.42 -13.65
C LEU A 151 -18.83 2.65 -14.95
N GLU A 152 -19.12 3.73 -15.69
CA GLU A 152 -18.40 4.08 -16.93
C GLU A 152 -16.91 4.27 -16.64
N LEU A 153 -16.58 4.99 -15.57
CA LEU A 153 -15.19 5.20 -15.12
C LEU A 153 -14.51 3.88 -14.73
N ALA A 154 -15.23 2.98 -14.05
CA ALA A 154 -14.68 1.72 -13.59
C ALA A 154 -14.22 0.82 -14.74
N THR A 155 -14.83 0.91 -15.93
CA THR A 155 -14.47 0.09 -17.11
C THR A 155 -13.00 0.19 -17.50
N ALA A 156 -12.40 1.37 -17.40
CA ALA A 156 -11.01 1.60 -17.82
C ALA A 156 -10.11 2.11 -16.69
N ARG A 157 -10.65 2.36 -15.48
CA ARG A 157 -9.91 2.96 -14.35
C ARG A 157 -8.58 2.25 -14.09
N ASN A 158 -8.61 0.95 -13.78
CA ASN A 158 -7.41 0.22 -13.39
C ASN A 158 -6.37 0.20 -14.50
N LEU A 159 -6.80 -0.01 -15.75
CA LEU A 159 -5.90 -0.03 -16.89
C LEU A 159 -5.27 1.35 -17.12
N LEU A 160 -6.09 2.40 -17.19
CA LEU A 160 -5.65 3.76 -17.47
C LEU A 160 -4.74 4.30 -16.37
N THR A 161 -5.07 4.13 -15.10
CA THR A 161 -4.21 4.62 -14.01
C THR A 161 -2.86 3.92 -14.02
N ASN A 162 -2.85 2.58 -14.18
CA ASN A 162 -1.61 1.82 -14.21
C ASN A 162 -0.75 2.22 -15.42
N CYS A 163 -1.34 2.36 -16.61
CA CYS A 163 -0.62 2.79 -17.81
C CYS A 163 -0.09 4.23 -17.71
N LEU A 164 -0.87 5.16 -17.15
CA LEU A 164 -0.48 6.55 -17.00
C LEU A 164 0.63 6.72 -15.96
N ASP A 165 0.61 5.93 -14.88
CA ASP A 165 1.71 5.90 -13.90
C ASP A 165 3.02 5.48 -14.58
N GLN A 166 2.99 4.43 -15.41
CA GLN A 166 4.17 3.99 -16.18
C GLN A 166 4.63 5.05 -17.18
N LEU A 167 3.70 5.68 -17.91
CA LEU A 167 4.02 6.77 -18.83
C LEU A 167 4.62 7.98 -18.11
N ALA A 168 4.16 8.30 -16.91
CA ALA A 168 4.72 9.37 -16.09
C ALA A 168 6.17 9.07 -15.69
N VAL A 169 6.45 7.83 -15.25
CA VAL A 169 7.82 7.37 -14.95
C VAL A 169 8.73 7.51 -16.17
N LEU A 170 8.28 7.06 -17.35
CA LEU A 170 9.05 7.15 -18.60
C LEU A 170 9.28 8.60 -19.04
N ARG A 171 8.27 9.48 -18.91
CA ARG A 171 8.41 10.91 -19.22
C ARG A 171 9.40 11.59 -18.27
N ALA A 172 9.35 11.28 -16.98
CA ALA A 172 10.30 11.79 -16.00
C ALA A 172 11.73 11.32 -16.28
N ALA A 173 11.92 10.05 -16.64
CA ALA A 173 13.22 9.52 -17.06
C ALA A 173 13.73 10.22 -18.33
N ARG A 174 12.87 10.43 -19.33
CA ARG A 174 13.22 11.15 -20.56
C ARG A 174 13.61 12.61 -20.29
N GLN A 175 12.91 13.32 -19.41
CA GLN A 175 13.26 14.69 -19.03
C GLN A 175 14.61 14.74 -18.31
N ARG A 176 14.93 13.76 -17.45
CA ARG A 176 16.26 13.64 -16.85
C ARG A 176 17.34 13.46 -17.92
N ILE A 177 17.09 12.65 -18.94
CA ILE A 177 18.04 12.39 -20.04
C ILE A 177 18.18 13.62 -20.97
N ALA A 178 17.09 14.29 -21.32
CA ALA A 178 17.10 15.49 -22.17
C ALA A 178 17.68 16.72 -21.47
N GLY A 179 17.60 16.80 -20.14
CA GLY A 179 18.30 17.80 -19.34
C GLY A 179 19.83 17.62 -19.32
N VAL A 180 20.36 16.49 -19.81
CA VAL A 180 21.81 16.23 -19.92
C VAL A 180 22.41 16.87 -21.17
N SER A 181 21.62 17.15 -22.21
CA SER A 181 22.15 17.68 -23.48
C SER A 181 22.43 19.18 -23.50
N ASP A 182 22.06 19.94 -22.46
CA ASP A 182 22.20 21.41 -22.41
C ASP A 182 23.08 21.93 -21.26
N LEU A 183 23.92 21.06 -20.69
CA LEU A 183 24.88 21.42 -19.65
C LEU A 183 26.28 20.92 -20.02
N SER A 184 26.86 21.54 -21.04
CA SER A 184 28.31 21.61 -21.11
C SER A 184 28.80 22.38 -19.86
N GLN A 185 29.55 21.69 -19.01
CA GLN A 185 30.25 22.23 -17.83
C GLN A 185 29.38 22.60 -16.61
N SER A 186 28.72 21.62 -15.98
CA SER A 186 28.70 21.54 -14.51
C SER A 186 28.44 20.11 -14.04
N ARG A 187 29.11 19.70 -12.96
CA ARG A 187 29.11 18.34 -12.42
C ARG A 187 27.68 17.80 -12.25
N ILE A 188 27.42 16.65 -12.84
CA ILE A 188 26.17 15.89 -12.73
C ILE A 188 25.76 15.81 -11.26
N LYS A 189 24.63 16.44 -10.87
CA LYS A 189 24.05 16.23 -9.54
C LYS A 189 23.62 14.76 -9.43
N PRO A 190 23.98 14.05 -8.35
CA PRO A 190 23.52 12.67 -8.17
C PRO A 190 21.99 12.65 -8.08
N TRP A 191 21.39 11.64 -8.70
CA TRP A 191 19.94 11.41 -8.71
C TRP A 191 19.36 11.14 -7.31
N MET A 192 20.19 10.79 -6.33
CA MET A 192 19.88 10.56 -4.93
C MET A 192 20.16 11.83 -4.09
N THR A 193 19.26 12.16 -3.16
CA THR A 193 19.45 13.30 -2.25
C THR A 193 19.99 12.88 -0.89
N HIS A 194 19.47 11.79 -0.31
CA HIS A 194 19.83 11.27 1.01
C HIS A 194 19.77 9.74 0.99
N ALA A 195 20.56 9.11 1.86
CA ALA A 195 20.55 7.66 2.04
C ALA A 195 20.30 7.28 3.50
N ILE A 196 19.45 6.28 3.74
CA ILE A 196 19.16 5.75 5.07
C ILE A 196 19.47 4.26 5.06
N PHE A 197 20.27 3.79 6.02
CA PHE A 197 20.71 2.41 6.09
C PHE A 197 20.10 1.70 7.29
N GLU A 198 19.56 0.51 7.07
CA GLU A 198 19.36 -0.45 8.14
C GLU A 198 20.74 -0.93 8.65
N ARG A 199 20.99 -0.92 9.95
CA ARG A 199 22.29 -1.35 10.48
C ARG A 199 22.47 -2.85 10.33
N GLU A 200 21.48 -3.61 10.77
CA GLU A 200 21.52 -5.07 10.84
C GLU A 200 21.30 -5.70 9.47
N GLY A 201 22.23 -6.56 9.05
CA GLY A 201 22.08 -7.31 7.80
C GLY A 201 22.33 -6.49 6.52
N ILE A 202 22.61 -5.18 6.64
CA ILE A 202 23.20 -4.37 5.56
C ILE A 202 24.59 -3.87 5.95
N LEU A 203 24.73 -3.09 7.02
CA LEU A 203 26.04 -2.54 7.40
C LEU A 203 26.90 -3.57 8.13
N VAL A 204 26.29 -4.29 9.07
CA VAL A 204 26.99 -5.27 9.91
C VAL A 204 26.24 -6.59 9.87
N ASP A 205 26.98 -7.69 9.73
CA ASP A 205 26.40 -9.02 9.87
C ASP A 205 26.30 -9.38 11.35
N CYS A 206 25.19 -8.98 11.98
CA CYS A 206 24.88 -9.26 13.37
C CYS A 206 23.83 -10.38 13.44
N PRO A 207 24.19 -11.65 13.18
CA PRO A 207 23.24 -12.74 13.31
C PRO A 207 22.71 -12.77 14.75
N ILE A 208 21.42 -13.08 14.89
CA ILE A 208 20.83 -13.32 16.20
C ILE A 208 21.16 -14.77 16.54
N PRO A 209 22.02 -15.05 17.53
CA PRO A 209 22.40 -16.42 17.86
C PRO A 209 21.19 -17.21 18.33
N ASP A 210 21.02 -18.43 17.80
CA ASP A 210 19.95 -19.30 18.25
C ASP A 210 20.25 -19.76 19.69
N PRO A 211 19.40 -19.39 20.68
CA PRO A 211 19.61 -19.82 22.06
C PRO A 211 19.61 -21.35 22.22
N CYS A 212 19.01 -22.10 21.28
CA CYS A 212 18.96 -23.56 21.30
C CYS A 212 20.20 -24.24 20.70
N GLU A 213 20.81 -23.68 19.66
CA GLU A 213 21.98 -24.30 19.03
C GLU A 213 23.23 -24.11 19.88
N ASP A 214 23.44 -22.91 20.42
CA ASP A 214 24.70 -22.61 21.10
C ASP A 214 24.78 -23.22 22.50
N SER A 215 23.65 -23.61 23.12
CA SER A 215 23.57 -24.24 24.46
C SER A 215 24.26 -23.48 25.62
N VAL A 216 24.97 -22.39 25.38
CA VAL A 216 25.85 -21.70 26.35
C VAL A 216 25.03 -21.13 27.50
N ILE A 217 23.88 -20.51 27.21
CA ILE A 217 23.01 -19.94 28.24
C ILE A 217 22.46 -21.04 29.14
N LEU A 218 22.01 -22.15 28.56
CA LEU A 218 21.31 -23.20 29.29
C LEU A 218 22.27 -24.11 30.05
N LYS A 219 23.49 -24.32 29.52
CA LYS A 219 24.62 -24.90 30.27
C LYS A 219 24.96 -24.07 31.50
N ARG A 220 24.89 -22.73 31.40
CA ARG A 220 25.12 -21.83 32.54
C ARG A 220 24.04 -21.92 33.62
N PHE A 221 22.87 -22.47 33.27
CA PHE A 221 21.76 -22.77 34.19
C PHE A 221 21.59 -24.27 34.48
N ASP A 222 22.58 -25.12 34.14
CA ASP A 222 22.58 -26.57 34.40
C ASP A 222 21.37 -27.35 33.81
N ARG A 223 20.86 -26.91 32.64
CA ARG A 223 19.71 -27.53 31.96
C ARG A 223 19.99 -27.82 30.48
N HIS A 224 19.33 -28.87 29.96
CA HIS A 224 19.37 -29.24 28.53
C HIS A 224 17.96 -29.11 27.92
N ILE A 225 17.84 -28.50 26.74
CA ILE A 225 16.56 -28.42 26.01
C ILE A 225 16.35 -29.72 25.21
N PRO A 226 15.20 -30.41 25.34
CA PRO A 226 14.82 -31.49 24.44
C PRO A 226 14.73 -30.98 22.99
N ARG A 227 15.25 -31.74 22.01
CA ARG A 227 15.17 -31.42 20.56
C ARG A 227 13.75 -31.11 20.06
N THR A 228 12.72 -31.62 20.75
CA THR A 228 11.31 -31.36 20.44
C THR A 228 10.88 -29.96 20.82
N LEU A 229 11.49 -29.36 21.84
CA LEU A 229 11.21 -27.99 22.21
C LEU A 229 11.96 -27.05 21.27
N SER A 230 13.21 -27.34 20.88
CA SER A 230 14.04 -26.45 20.04
C SER A 230 13.38 -26.01 18.72
N THR A 231 12.45 -26.78 18.17
CA THR A 231 11.71 -26.42 16.95
C THR A 231 10.68 -25.29 17.14
N TYR A 232 10.27 -25.01 18.38
CA TYR A 232 9.36 -23.91 18.70
C TYR A 232 10.09 -22.60 18.96
N PHE A 233 11.43 -22.60 18.91
CA PHE A 233 12.26 -21.44 19.18
C PHE A 233 12.41 -20.64 17.89
N SER A 234 11.91 -19.41 17.92
CA SER A 234 12.22 -18.43 16.89
C SER A 234 12.90 -17.23 17.54
N PRO A 235 14.11 -16.84 17.09
CA PRO A 235 14.76 -15.62 17.55
C PRO A 235 13.91 -14.37 17.30
N SER A 236 13.02 -14.42 16.31
CA SER A 236 12.07 -13.35 15.98
C SER A 236 10.93 -13.18 16.99
N GLN A 237 10.69 -14.18 17.85
CA GLN A 237 9.62 -14.20 18.85
C GLN A 237 10.17 -14.53 20.24
N MET A 238 11.29 -13.88 20.62
CA MET A 238 12.02 -14.14 21.86
C MET A 238 11.12 -14.10 23.11
N ASP A 239 10.11 -13.23 23.13
CA ASP A 239 9.15 -13.11 24.24
C ASP A 239 8.35 -14.41 24.47
N LYS A 240 7.78 -14.96 23.39
CA LYS A 240 7.05 -16.24 23.44
C LYS A 240 8.01 -17.38 23.78
N THR A 241 9.21 -17.33 23.21
CA THR A 241 10.27 -18.30 23.45
C THR A 241 10.66 -18.35 24.94
N CYS A 242 10.77 -17.20 25.61
CA CYS A 242 11.03 -17.11 27.05
C CYS A 242 9.87 -17.66 27.88
N GLU A 243 8.63 -17.31 27.55
CA GLU A 243 7.45 -17.85 28.23
C GLU A 243 7.39 -19.38 28.13
N PHE A 244 7.66 -19.94 26.94
CA PHE A 244 7.74 -21.37 26.73
C PHE A 244 8.89 -22.04 27.51
N LEU A 245 10.04 -21.38 27.65
CA LEU A 245 11.16 -21.89 28.45
C LEU A 245 10.83 -21.96 29.94
N VAL A 246 10.24 -20.89 30.48
CA VAL A 246 9.85 -20.81 31.89
C VAL A 246 8.79 -21.87 32.21
N GLN A 247 7.77 -22.02 31.35
CA GLN A 247 6.69 -22.98 31.53
C GLN A 247 7.11 -24.43 31.25
N GLY A 248 7.88 -24.67 30.19
CA GLY A 248 8.19 -26.00 29.68
C GLY A 248 9.33 -26.73 30.40
N ILE A 249 10.28 -25.99 30.99
CA ILE A 249 11.49 -26.58 31.61
C ILE A 249 11.53 -26.33 33.13
N SER A 250 10.55 -25.62 33.71
CA SER A 250 10.60 -25.17 35.12
C SER A 250 11.93 -24.47 35.41
N ALA A 251 12.36 -23.60 34.50
CA ALA A 251 13.66 -22.96 34.57
C ALA A 251 13.66 -21.89 35.70
N PRO A 252 14.75 -21.77 36.49
CA PRO A 252 14.80 -20.90 37.67
C PRO A 252 15.14 -19.44 37.33
N PHE A 253 14.68 -18.95 36.18
CA PHE A 253 14.93 -17.57 35.75
C PHE A 253 13.64 -16.94 35.24
N ASP A 254 13.47 -15.65 35.50
CA ASP A 254 12.42 -14.85 34.91
C ASP A 254 12.85 -14.30 33.54
N ARG A 255 11.89 -13.72 32.82
CA ARG A 255 12.11 -13.11 31.49
C ARG A 255 13.27 -12.10 31.52
N VAL A 256 13.30 -11.26 32.55
CA VAL A 256 14.30 -10.18 32.69
C VAL A 256 15.70 -10.75 32.85
N THR A 257 15.86 -11.81 33.64
CA THR A 257 17.15 -12.47 33.85
C THR A 257 17.60 -13.20 32.59
N PHE A 258 16.69 -13.90 31.90
CA PHE A 258 17.00 -14.58 30.64
C PHE A 258 17.45 -13.58 29.57
N ASP A 259 16.70 -12.50 29.35
CA ASP A 259 17.07 -11.45 28.40
C ASP A 259 18.42 -10.84 28.78
N SER A 260 18.65 -10.52 30.06
CA SER A 260 19.95 -10.00 30.48
C SER A 260 21.11 -10.96 30.20
N VAL A 261 20.93 -12.27 30.39
CA VAL A 261 21.99 -13.26 30.15
C VAL A 261 22.17 -13.51 28.66
N TYR A 262 21.09 -13.58 27.89
CA TYR A 262 21.12 -13.71 26.44
C TYR A 262 21.86 -12.54 25.78
N HIS A 263 21.52 -11.32 26.17
CA HIS A 263 22.17 -10.11 25.67
C HIS A 263 23.64 -10.00 26.09
N LYS A 264 23.98 -10.30 27.35
CA LYS A 264 25.37 -10.13 27.85
C LYS A 264 26.33 -11.25 27.43
N THR A 265 25.84 -12.43 27.09
CA THR A 265 26.69 -13.60 26.83
C THR A 265 26.67 -13.96 25.34
N LEU A 266 25.64 -14.67 24.86
CA LEU A 266 25.61 -15.14 23.47
C LEU A 266 25.70 -14.01 22.47
N ARG A 267 24.91 -12.96 22.69
CA ARG A 267 24.83 -11.87 21.72
C ARG A 267 26.12 -11.05 21.66
N ALA A 268 26.66 -10.65 22.81
CA ALA A 268 27.95 -9.97 22.86
C ALA A 268 29.09 -10.82 22.27
N GLU A 269 29.08 -12.13 22.51
CA GLU A 269 30.02 -13.10 21.94
C GLU A 269 29.75 -13.42 20.46
N SER A 270 28.56 -13.31 19.90
CA SER A 270 28.41 -13.43 18.44
C SER A 270 28.89 -12.15 17.74
N TRP A 271 28.72 -11.02 18.42
CA TRP A 271 28.88 -9.69 17.85
C TRP A 271 30.31 -9.17 17.88
N HIS A 272 31.13 -9.56 18.86
CA HIS A 272 32.56 -9.21 18.85
C HIS A 272 33.31 -9.77 17.61
N THR A 273 32.80 -10.88 17.07
CA THR A 273 33.33 -11.56 15.87
C THR A 273 32.71 -11.06 14.56
N SER A 274 31.56 -10.36 14.61
CA SER A 274 30.91 -9.81 13.42
C SER A 274 31.80 -8.80 12.70
N ASP A 275 31.83 -8.89 11.38
CA ASP A 275 32.53 -7.95 10.50
C ASP A 275 31.54 -7.04 9.74
N VAL A 276 32.04 -5.89 9.29
CA VAL A 276 31.33 -5.03 8.32
C VAL A 276 31.18 -5.81 7.02
N GLN A 277 29.99 -5.79 6.44
CA GLN A 277 29.77 -6.57 5.23
C GLN A 277 30.65 -6.07 4.07
N THR A 278 31.10 -7.03 3.26
CA THR A 278 31.94 -6.77 2.10
C THR A 278 31.26 -5.78 1.15
N GLY A 279 32.00 -4.74 0.73
CA GLY A 279 31.52 -3.70 -0.18
C GLY A 279 30.76 -2.53 0.46
N VAL A 280 30.44 -2.59 1.76
CA VAL A 280 29.77 -1.48 2.48
C VAL A 280 30.67 -0.26 2.60
N LEU A 281 31.93 -0.43 2.98
CA LEU A 281 32.84 0.72 3.14
C LEU A 281 33.06 1.47 1.83
N ASP A 282 33.18 0.73 0.72
CA ASP A 282 33.26 1.32 -0.62
C ASP A 282 31.97 2.07 -0.99
N LEU A 283 30.81 1.54 -0.58
CA LEU A 283 29.51 2.17 -0.84
C LEU A 283 29.40 3.49 -0.09
N LEU A 284 29.74 3.48 1.20
CA LEU A 284 29.70 4.66 2.06
C LEU A 284 30.74 5.71 1.63
N SER A 285 31.94 5.29 1.21
CA SER A 285 32.94 6.22 0.65
C SER A 285 32.42 6.86 -0.64
N THR A 286 31.84 6.07 -1.55
CA THR A 286 31.24 6.59 -2.78
C THR A 286 30.14 7.61 -2.50
N LEU A 287 29.24 7.34 -1.54
CA LEU A 287 28.18 8.28 -1.17
C LEU A 287 28.74 9.57 -0.56
N ARG A 288 29.75 9.46 0.32
CA ARG A 288 30.43 10.60 0.92
C ARG A 288 31.16 11.45 -0.13
N GLU A 289 31.87 10.83 -1.08
CA GLU A 289 32.53 11.52 -2.20
C GLU A 289 31.54 12.31 -3.08
N ASN A 290 30.30 11.83 -3.18
CA ASN A 290 29.21 12.49 -3.89
C ASN A 290 28.42 13.50 -3.03
N ASN A 291 28.85 13.75 -1.79
CA ASN A 291 28.19 14.63 -0.80
C ASN A 291 26.74 14.23 -0.54
N ILE A 292 26.45 12.93 -0.43
CA ILE A 292 25.13 12.43 -0.07
C ILE A 292 25.09 12.22 1.45
N PRO A 293 24.23 12.94 2.20
CA PRO A 293 24.05 12.72 3.62
C PRO A 293 23.50 11.32 3.89
N MET A 294 24.03 10.69 4.94
CA MET A 294 23.66 9.32 5.32
C MET A 294 23.13 9.27 6.75
N ALA A 295 22.09 8.47 6.97
CA ALA A 295 21.57 8.13 8.30
C ALA A 295 21.57 6.62 8.50
N VAL A 296 21.61 6.19 9.76
CA VAL A 296 21.52 4.77 10.13
C VAL A 296 20.38 4.56 11.12
N VAL A 297 19.59 3.52 10.88
CA VAL A 297 18.53 3.05 11.76
C VAL A 297 18.87 1.64 12.23
N SER A 298 18.78 1.42 13.53
CA SER A 298 19.09 0.13 14.17
C SER A 298 17.90 -0.39 14.95
N HIS A 299 17.64 -1.68 14.82
CA HIS A 299 16.62 -2.38 15.61
C HIS A 299 17.05 -2.62 17.07
N TYR A 300 18.25 -2.19 17.44
CA TYR A 300 18.87 -2.48 18.73
C TYR A 300 19.18 -1.22 19.50
N THR A 301 19.41 -1.37 20.81
CA THR A 301 19.69 -0.23 21.66
C THR A 301 21.05 0.38 21.36
N SER A 302 21.23 1.65 21.72
CA SER A 302 22.51 2.35 21.63
C SER A 302 23.62 1.61 22.41
N ALA A 303 23.28 1.03 23.57
CA ALA A 303 24.21 0.23 24.38
C ALA A 303 24.65 -1.06 23.67
N ASP A 304 23.72 -1.76 23.02
CA ASP A 304 24.03 -2.95 22.22
C ASP A 304 24.94 -2.58 21.02
N ALA A 305 24.73 -1.41 20.41
CA ALA A 305 25.56 -0.92 19.31
C ALA A 305 27.02 -0.70 19.71
N LEU A 306 27.28 -0.27 20.95
CA LEU A 306 28.62 0.03 21.45
C LEU A 306 29.55 -1.20 21.47
N VAL A 307 29.00 -2.41 21.55
CA VAL A 307 29.79 -3.66 21.50
C VAL A 307 30.63 -3.75 20.22
N HIS A 308 30.15 -3.18 19.11
CA HIS A 308 30.87 -3.14 17.83
C HIS A 308 31.74 -1.89 17.63
N VAL A 309 31.58 -0.86 18.48
CA VAL A 309 32.22 0.45 18.27
C VAL A 309 33.74 0.41 18.41
N THR A 310 34.29 -0.53 19.18
CA THR A 310 35.74 -0.71 19.31
C THR A 310 36.41 -1.25 18.05
N LYS A 311 35.67 -2.01 17.22
CA LYS A 311 36.17 -2.61 15.97
C LYS A 311 35.92 -1.72 14.76
N TYR A 312 34.92 -0.83 14.83
CA TYR A 312 34.47 0.02 13.71
C TYR A 312 34.08 1.45 14.12
N SER A 313 34.87 2.11 14.96
CA SER A 313 34.63 3.52 15.38
C SER A 313 34.36 4.45 14.19
N ASN A 314 35.09 4.23 13.10
CA ASN A 314 35.07 5.09 11.91
C ASN A 314 33.82 4.85 11.03
N LEU A 315 33.12 3.71 11.19
CA LEU A 315 31.90 3.43 10.42
C LEU A 315 30.78 4.39 10.81
N MET A 316 30.63 4.64 12.11
CA MET A 316 29.58 5.53 12.62
C MET A 316 29.83 7.01 12.27
N GLU A 317 31.04 7.37 11.83
CA GLU A 317 31.37 8.72 11.37
C GLU A 317 30.78 9.04 9.98
N TYR A 318 30.30 8.02 9.24
CA TYR A 318 29.62 8.23 7.96
C TYR A 318 28.21 8.77 8.11
N PHE A 319 27.60 8.61 9.29
CA PHE A 319 26.18 8.90 9.49
C PHE A 319 25.97 10.17 10.32
N GLU A 320 25.23 11.12 9.76
CA GLU A 320 24.83 12.36 10.44
C GLU A 320 23.78 12.07 11.52
N ALA A 321 22.77 11.27 11.17
CA ALA A 321 21.71 10.84 12.06
C ALA A 321 21.83 9.34 12.39
N LYS A 322 21.70 9.01 13.68
CA LYS A 322 21.78 7.65 14.22
C LYS A 322 20.57 7.39 15.10
N ILE A 323 19.72 6.46 14.68
CA ILE A 323 18.45 6.17 15.35
C ILE A 323 18.53 4.73 15.86
N PHE A 324 18.40 4.56 17.17
CA PHE A 324 18.45 3.27 17.84
C PHE A 324 17.08 2.93 18.43
N ARG A 325 16.88 1.69 18.86
CA ARG A 325 15.58 1.24 19.38
C ARG A 325 15.15 1.98 20.66
N ASP A 326 16.11 2.42 21.46
CA ASP A 326 15.92 3.19 22.69
C ASP A 326 15.73 4.70 22.44
N ASP A 327 15.57 5.12 21.18
CA ASP A 327 15.29 6.50 20.83
C ASP A 327 13.90 6.92 21.33
N PRO A 328 13.79 8.04 22.08
CA PRO A 328 12.52 8.45 22.69
C PRO A 328 11.44 8.85 21.68
N GLU A 329 11.80 9.17 20.44
CA GLU A 329 10.87 9.63 19.39
C GLU A 329 10.51 8.53 18.38
N ALA A 330 11.22 7.40 18.37
CA ALA A 330 11.09 6.37 17.35
C ALA A 330 10.65 5.01 17.93
N SER A 331 9.63 4.37 17.32
CA SER A 331 9.31 2.96 17.58
C SER A 331 8.86 2.24 16.31
N LEU A 332 9.34 1.01 16.13
CA LEU A 332 8.94 0.11 15.03
C LEU A 332 7.78 -0.81 15.41
N LEU A 333 7.46 -0.93 16.69
CA LEU A 333 6.46 -1.87 17.18
C LEU A 333 5.07 -1.25 17.12
N LYS A 334 4.18 -1.84 16.30
CA LYS A 334 2.74 -1.57 16.37
C LYS A 334 2.23 -1.98 17.75
N GLY A 335 1.98 -1.01 18.62
CA GLY A 335 1.27 -1.24 19.88
C GLY A 335 1.92 -0.68 21.14
N ASP A 336 3.07 0.00 21.07
CA ASP A 336 3.52 0.78 22.22
C ASP A 336 2.56 1.95 22.44
N LEU A 337 1.89 1.97 23.59
CA LEU A 337 0.87 2.94 24.00
C LEU A 337 1.44 4.34 24.28
N THR A 338 2.66 4.64 23.82
CA THR A 338 3.29 5.95 24.02
C THR A 338 2.79 6.92 22.94
N PRO A 339 2.13 8.03 23.33
CA PRO A 339 1.44 8.93 22.40
C PRO A 339 2.37 9.72 21.45
N LEU A 340 3.68 9.48 21.49
CA LEU A 340 4.71 10.22 20.76
C LEU A 340 5.55 9.35 19.80
N SER A 341 5.38 8.03 19.77
CA SER A 341 6.25 7.16 18.97
C SER A 341 5.95 7.29 17.46
N ARG A 342 6.96 7.67 16.67
CA ARG A 342 6.89 7.80 15.21
C ARG A 342 7.77 6.76 14.50
N SER A 343 7.61 6.64 13.18
CA SER A 343 8.49 5.81 12.34
C SER A 343 9.96 6.24 12.51
N PRO A 344 10.91 5.34 12.81
CA PRO A 344 12.32 5.68 12.87
C PRO A 344 12.87 6.23 11.57
N VAL A 345 12.32 5.81 10.42
CA VAL A 345 12.73 6.34 9.11
C VAL A 345 12.35 7.81 8.98
N LEU A 346 11.16 8.20 9.44
CA LEU A 346 10.76 9.61 9.46
C LEU A 346 11.60 10.44 10.42
N VAL A 347 11.88 9.92 11.63
CA VAL A 347 12.78 10.57 12.59
C VAL A 347 14.18 10.75 11.98
N ALA A 348 14.66 9.77 11.23
CA ALA A 348 15.93 9.88 10.50
C ALA A 348 15.90 10.97 9.42
N CYS A 349 14.81 11.09 8.67
CA CYS A 349 14.64 12.17 7.69
C CYS A 349 14.69 13.55 8.33
N GLU A 350 14.09 13.73 9.52
CA GLU A 350 14.03 15.02 10.23
C GLU A 350 15.37 15.41 10.86
N ARG A 351 16.22 14.43 11.23
CA ARG A 351 17.48 14.66 11.97
C ARG A 351 18.72 14.85 11.12
N PHE A 352 18.60 14.82 9.79
CA PHE A 352 19.67 15.30 8.92
C PHE A 352 19.93 16.79 9.14
N VAL A 353 21.16 17.24 8.88
CA VAL A 353 21.49 18.69 8.97
C VAL A 353 20.59 19.49 8.02
N GLU A 354 20.41 19.00 6.80
CA GLU A 354 19.34 19.40 5.90
C GLU A 354 18.26 18.33 5.89
N PRO A 355 17.04 18.58 6.42
CA PRO A 355 16.02 17.56 6.53
C PRO A 355 15.66 16.92 5.18
N ALA A 356 15.68 15.59 5.15
CA ALA A 356 15.32 14.83 3.97
C ALA A 356 13.80 14.91 3.76
N VAL A 357 13.37 15.29 2.55
CA VAL A 357 11.94 15.33 2.20
C VAL A 357 11.53 13.97 1.63
N PRO A 358 10.63 13.21 2.29
CA PRO A 358 10.17 11.94 1.76
C PRO A 358 9.57 12.10 0.35
N GLY A 359 9.84 11.13 -0.52
CA GLY A 359 9.47 11.19 -1.94
C GLY A 359 10.42 11.99 -2.86
N ARG A 360 11.41 12.73 -2.33
CA ARG A 360 12.45 13.42 -3.14
C ARG A 360 13.76 12.62 -3.26
N ASN A 361 13.69 11.46 -3.90
CA ASN A 361 14.84 10.57 -4.18
C ASN A 361 15.69 10.23 -2.94
N VAL A 362 15.03 10.01 -1.80
CA VAL A 362 15.63 9.45 -0.59
C VAL A 362 15.55 7.93 -0.68
N ILE A 363 16.67 7.25 -0.41
CA ILE A 363 16.77 5.79 -0.59
C ILE A 363 17.09 5.13 0.73
N ALA A 364 16.26 4.16 1.11
CA ALA A 364 16.48 3.27 2.23
C ALA A 364 17.11 1.96 1.76
N PHE A 365 18.22 1.56 2.36
CA PHE A 365 18.86 0.26 2.13
C PHE A 365 18.40 -0.69 3.23
N ALA A 366 17.64 -1.72 2.84
CA ALA A 366 16.88 -2.56 3.75
C ALA A 366 17.22 -4.05 3.58
N LYS A 367 17.27 -4.78 4.70
CA LYS A 367 17.30 -6.24 4.78
C LYS A 367 15.98 -6.78 5.32
N SER A 368 15.47 -6.23 6.43
CA SER A 368 14.26 -6.75 7.08
C SER A 368 12.97 -6.23 6.44
N GLU A 369 11.91 -7.05 6.49
CA GLU A 369 10.59 -6.64 6.03
C GLU A 369 10.00 -5.49 6.86
N ALA A 370 10.25 -5.48 8.17
CA ALA A 370 9.78 -4.43 9.05
C ALA A 370 10.34 -3.05 8.65
N PHE A 371 11.65 -2.95 8.44
CA PHE A 371 12.31 -1.72 8.04
C PHE A 371 11.93 -1.30 6.61
N ALA A 372 11.93 -2.24 5.65
CA ALA A 372 11.55 -1.96 4.27
C ALA A 372 10.11 -1.41 4.17
N THR A 373 9.18 -2.02 4.91
CA THR A 373 7.78 -1.59 4.92
C THR A 373 7.62 -0.23 5.60
N ASP A 374 8.36 0.03 6.68
CA ASP A 374 8.35 1.35 7.33
C ASP A 374 8.85 2.45 6.38
N ALA A 375 9.95 2.20 5.67
CA ALA A 375 10.50 3.13 4.68
C ALA A 375 9.55 3.39 3.50
N LEU A 376 8.87 2.35 3.00
CA LEU A 376 7.87 2.49 1.92
C LEU A 376 6.66 3.32 2.35
N ARG A 377 6.17 3.11 3.58
CA ARG A 377 5.07 3.89 4.15
C ARG A 377 5.47 5.34 4.41
N ALA A 378 6.71 5.56 4.83
CA ALA A 378 7.30 6.89 4.94
C ALA A 378 7.47 7.58 3.57
N GLY A 379 7.40 6.82 2.47
CA GLY A 379 7.40 7.34 1.10
C GLY A 379 8.76 7.35 0.43
N LEU A 380 9.73 6.61 0.96
CA LEU A 380 11.07 6.48 0.41
C LEU A 380 11.14 5.43 -0.72
N PHE A 381 12.19 5.51 -1.52
CA PHE A 381 12.61 4.39 -2.35
C PHE A 381 13.37 3.39 -1.48
N VAL A 382 13.21 2.09 -1.76
CA VAL A 382 13.84 1.03 -0.97
C VAL A 382 14.66 0.13 -1.87
N ALA A 383 15.96 0.03 -1.58
CA ALA A 383 16.83 -1.00 -2.12
C ALA A 383 16.84 -2.18 -1.13
N TRP A 384 16.11 -3.24 -1.46
CA TRP A 384 15.82 -4.34 -0.54
C TRP A 384 16.66 -5.58 -0.85
N LEU A 385 17.56 -5.95 0.07
CA LEU A 385 18.38 -7.16 0.02
C LEU A 385 17.58 -8.43 0.37
N ALA A 386 16.66 -8.83 -0.50
CA ALA A 386 15.79 -9.99 -0.31
C ALA A 386 15.42 -10.66 -1.65
N ASP A 387 14.95 -11.91 -1.59
CA ASP A 387 14.39 -12.59 -2.76
C ASP A 387 13.05 -11.92 -3.13
N PRO A 388 12.89 -11.46 -4.39
CA PRO A 388 11.63 -10.88 -4.85
C PRO A 388 10.41 -11.78 -4.57
N LYS A 389 10.58 -13.10 -4.67
CA LYS A 389 9.46 -14.06 -4.57
C LYS A 389 8.90 -14.16 -3.16
N SER A 390 9.70 -13.92 -2.12
CA SER A 390 9.26 -14.08 -0.72
C SER A 390 8.41 -12.91 -0.22
N HIS A 391 8.55 -11.71 -0.79
CA HIS A 391 7.90 -10.50 -0.27
C HIS A 391 7.00 -9.77 -1.29
N ALA A 392 7.10 -10.03 -2.60
CA ALA A 392 6.32 -9.31 -3.61
C ALA A 392 4.80 -9.45 -3.43
N CYS A 393 4.30 -10.56 -2.87
CA CYS A 393 2.88 -10.80 -2.66
C CYS A 393 2.23 -9.84 -1.64
N ASN A 394 3.01 -9.30 -0.69
CA ASN A 394 2.48 -8.46 0.40
C ASN A 394 2.50 -6.96 0.10
N LEU A 395 3.15 -6.54 -1.00
CA LEU A 395 3.31 -5.13 -1.35
C LEU A 395 2.20 -4.65 -2.29
N SER A 396 1.64 -3.48 -1.98
CA SER A 396 0.70 -2.78 -2.87
C SER A 396 1.39 -2.29 -4.15
N PHE A 397 0.61 -2.00 -5.19
CA PHE A 397 1.15 -1.54 -6.47
C PHE A 397 2.05 -0.29 -6.35
N PRO A 398 1.67 0.78 -5.61
CA PRO A 398 2.52 1.95 -5.42
C PRO A 398 3.82 1.68 -4.63
N GLU A 399 3.83 0.66 -3.78
CA GLU A 399 5.02 0.24 -3.04
C GLU A 399 5.99 -0.49 -3.96
N ARG A 400 5.49 -1.37 -4.85
CA ARG A 400 6.33 -2.08 -5.83
C ARG A 400 7.12 -1.16 -6.75
N LEU A 401 6.58 0.01 -7.09
CA LEU A 401 7.28 1.01 -7.92
C LEU A 401 8.44 1.71 -7.21
N ARG A 402 8.49 1.61 -5.89
CA ARG A 402 9.52 2.24 -5.04
C ARG A 402 10.50 1.23 -4.48
N VAL A 403 10.36 -0.06 -4.78
CA VAL A 403 11.27 -1.12 -4.33
C VAL A 403 12.14 -1.60 -5.49
N VAL A 404 13.43 -1.74 -5.23
CA VAL A 404 14.36 -2.49 -6.07
C VAL A 404 14.89 -3.65 -5.24
N PHE A 405 14.64 -4.88 -5.69
CA PHE A 405 15.17 -6.07 -5.03
C PHE A 405 16.60 -6.32 -5.47
N VAL A 406 17.44 -6.64 -4.51
CA VAL A 406 18.87 -6.80 -4.69
C VAL A 406 19.31 -8.13 -4.09
N SER A 407 20.24 -8.83 -4.75
CA SER A 407 20.72 -10.13 -4.31
C SER A 407 22.00 -10.02 -3.47
N LYS A 408 22.85 -9.01 -3.72
CA LYS A 408 24.10 -8.78 -2.98
C LYS A 408 24.34 -7.29 -2.72
N ILE A 409 25.07 -6.97 -1.65
CA ILE A 409 25.41 -5.57 -1.30
C ILE A 409 26.18 -4.85 -2.41
N GLU A 410 27.03 -5.57 -3.15
CA GLU A 410 27.79 -5.01 -4.28
C GLU A 410 26.88 -4.39 -5.36
N ASP A 411 25.67 -4.91 -5.53
CA ASP A 411 24.70 -4.39 -6.50
C ASP A 411 24.15 -3.00 -6.07
N PHE A 412 24.25 -2.64 -4.78
CA PHE A 412 23.92 -1.29 -4.31
C PHE A 412 24.81 -0.22 -4.94
N HIS A 413 26.07 -0.55 -5.30
CA HIS A 413 26.94 0.36 -6.05
C HIS A 413 26.36 0.70 -7.43
N SER A 414 25.73 -0.26 -8.08
CA SER A 414 25.08 -0.05 -9.39
C SER A 414 23.87 0.86 -9.28
N ILE A 415 23.15 0.78 -8.15
CA ILE A 415 22.08 1.72 -7.80
C ILE A 415 22.68 3.11 -7.62
N VAL A 416 23.66 3.29 -6.71
CA VAL A 416 24.30 4.59 -6.45
C VAL A 416 24.88 5.24 -7.70
N ARG A 417 25.53 4.45 -8.57
CA ARG A 417 26.11 4.92 -9.86
C ARG A 417 25.07 5.18 -10.95
N GLY A 418 23.79 4.94 -10.69
CA GLY A 418 22.68 5.32 -11.57
C GLY A 418 22.51 4.44 -12.81
N SER A 419 22.88 3.15 -12.75
CA SER A 419 22.67 2.26 -13.89
C SER A 419 21.18 2.08 -14.18
N PRO A 420 20.65 2.51 -15.34
CA PRO A 420 19.22 2.48 -15.66
C PRO A 420 18.63 1.07 -15.83
N SER A 421 19.47 0.03 -15.76
CA SER A 421 19.10 -1.36 -16.08
C SER A 421 18.53 -2.15 -14.88
N LEU A 422 18.70 -1.67 -13.65
CA LEU A 422 18.28 -2.40 -12.43
C LEU A 422 16.90 -1.96 -11.88
N ILE A 423 16.29 -0.93 -12.48
CA ILE A 423 14.99 -0.37 -12.05
C ILE A 423 13.90 -0.69 -13.08
N LYS A 424 13.91 -1.89 -13.68
CA LYS A 424 12.86 -2.35 -14.60
C LYS A 424 12.10 -3.54 -14.04
#